data_AF-A0A4Z1CU93-F1
#
_entry.id   AF-A0A4Z1CU93-F1
#
_cell.length_a   1.000
_cell.length_b   1.000
_cell.length_c   1.000
_cell.angle_alpha   90.00
_cell.angle_beta   90.00
_cell.angle_gamma   90.00
#
_symmetry.space_group_name_H-M   'P 1'
#
loop_
_entity.id
_entity.type
_entity.pdbx_description
1 polymer ?
#
loop_
_entity_poly.entity_id
_entity_poly.type
_entity_poly.pdbx_seq_one_letter_code
_entity_poly.pdbx_strand_id
1 'polypeptide(L)'
;MPHDPDRYGREDAALERLTRRHGGERYRQLNAFGGPYLTVTPIEAVNLVISALHRDAGDVTGEDLDDALLLLGRAREDLDSHELELVDRARLQHGRTWKQVGETVAGDADRRTAQTRYSRLRDRTPGYAPPAPHQEAVTP
;
A
#
# COMPACT_ATOMS: atom_id res chain seq x y z
N MET A 1 2.90 17.99 -6.84
CA MET A 1 3.68 17.72 -8.06
C MET A 1 2.69 17.36 -9.15
N PRO A 2 2.70 17.99 -10.33
CA PRO A 2 1.81 17.57 -11.40
C PRO A 2 2.16 16.13 -11.80
N HIS A 3 1.12 15.31 -11.91
CA HIS A 3 1.20 13.91 -12.31
C HIS A 3 1.67 13.83 -13.77
N ASP A 4 2.79 13.16 -14.02
CA ASP A 4 3.29 12.87 -15.36
C ASP A 4 2.42 11.74 -15.96
N PRO A 5 1.57 12.00 -16.97
CA PRO A 5 0.67 10.99 -17.54
C PRO A 5 1.45 9.82 -18.14
N ASP A 6 2.66 10.05 -18.63
CA ASP A 6 3.53 9.01 -19.19
C ASP A 6 4.09 8.09 -18.11
N ARG A 7 4.16 8.58 -16.86
CA ARG A 7 4.53 7.74 -15.71
C ARG A 7 3.40 6.78 -15.34
N TYR A 8 2.16 7.23 -15.30
CA TYR A 8 1.01 6.36 -14.97
C TYR A 8 0.84 5.22 -15.97
N GLY A 9 0.91 5.53 -17.27
CA GLY A 9 0.83 4.49 -18.30
C GLY A 9 1.95 3.44 -18.18
N ARG A 10 3.15 3.85 -17.79
CA ARG A 10 4.28 2.93 -17.57
C ARG A 10 4.07 2.06 -16.33
N GLU A 11 3.60 2.65 -15.23
CA GLU A 11 3.30 1.91 -14.00
C GLU A 11 2.17 0.87 -14.23
N ASP A 12 1.10 1.24 -14.92
CA ASP A 12 0.00 0.31 -15.20
C ASP A 12 0.45 -0.83 -16.13
N ALA A 13 1.27 -0.53 -17.15
CA ALA A 13 1.86 -1.55 -18.01
C ALA A 13 2.80 -2.49 -17.24
N ALA A 14 3.58 -1.96 -16.30
CA ALA A 14 4.43 -2.76 -15.41
C ALA A 14 3.60 -3.69 -14.50
N LEU A 15 2.51 -3.17 -13.89
CA LEU A 15 1.58 -3.97 -13.11
C LEU A 15 0.99 -5.13 -13.92
N GLU A 16 0.58 -4.86 -15.16
CA GLU A 16 0.04 -5.88 -16.05
C GLU A 16 1.07 -6.97 -16.36
N ARG A 17 2.29 -6.60 -16.74
CA ARG A 17 3.38 -7.54 -17.03
C ARG A 17 3.70 -8.43 -15.82
N LEU A 18 3.90 -7.81 -14.66
CA LEU A 18 4.23 -8.53 -13.43
C LEU A 18 3.07 -9.42 -12.96
N THR A 19 1.81 -8.96 -13.08
CA THR A 19 0.65 -9.81 -12.79
C THR A 19 0.60 -11.03 -13.69
N ARG A 20 0.82 -10.83 -15.00
CA ARG A 20 0.76 -11.90 -15.99
C ARG A 20 1.82 -12.96 -15.75
N ARG A 21 3.03 -12.55 -15.39
CA ARG A 21 4.16 -13.45 -15.18
C ARG A 21 4.12 -14.12 -13.80
N HIS A 22 3.89 -13.34 -12.75
CA HIS A 22 4.09 -13.79 -11.36
C HIS A 22 2.80 -13.91 -10.54
N GLY A 23 1.66 -13.43 -11.03
CA GLY A 23 0.38 -13.41 -10.30
C GLY A 23 -0.19 -14.80 -9.96
N GLY A 24 0.41 -15.87 -10.49
CA GLY A 24 0.08 -17.25 -10.13
C GLY A 24 -1.35 -17.63 -10.49
N GLU A 25 -1.86 -18.67 -9.83
CA GLU A 25 -3.16 -19.27 -10.18
C GLU A 25 -4.33 -18.32 -9.91
N ARG A 26 -4.29 -17.57 -8.80
CA ARG A 26 -5.36 -16.64 -8.44
C ARG A 26 -5.65 -15.64 -9.55
N TYR A 27 -4.62 -14.94 -10.04
CA TYR A 27 -4.79 -13.94 -11.09
C TYR A 27 -5.04 -14.56 -12.47
N ARG A 28 -4.54 -15.77 -12.75
CA ARG A 28 -4.91 -16.50 -13.97
C ARG A 28 -6.40 -16.84 -14.00
N GLN A 29 -6.97 -17.33 -12.90
CA GLN A 29 -8.39 -17.64 -12.80
C GLN A 29 -9.26 -16.38 -12.91
N LEU A 30 -8.93 -15.34 -12.15
CA LEU A 30 -9.66 -14.07 -12.20
C LEU A 30 -9.70 -13.47 -13.62
N ASN A 31 -8.60 -13.57 -14.36
CA ASN A 31 -8.49 -13.03 -15.71
C ASN A 31 -9.00 -13.97 -16.82
N ALA A 32 -9.42 -15.19 -16.50
CA ALA A 32 -9.96 -16.12 -17.49
C ALA A 32 -11.41 -15.79 -17.90
N PHE A 33 -12.15 -15.03 -17.09
CA PHE A 33 -13.59 -14.79 -17.26
C PHE A 33 -13.96 -13.67 -18.25
N GLY A 34 -13.01 -13.19 -19.06
CA GLY A 34 -13.29 -12.25 -20.17
C GLY A 34 -13.68 -10.82 -19.75
N GLY A 35 -13.48 -10.46 -18.48
CA GLY A 35 -13.64 -9.09 -17.96
C GLY A 35 -12.39 -8.21 -18.16
N PRO A 36 -12.38 -6.99 -17.59
CA PRO A 36 -11.18 -6.16 -17.53
C PRO A 36 -10.03 -6.93 -16.87
N TYR A 37 -8.82 -6.75 -17.38
CA TYR A 37 -7.65 -7.42 -16.80
C TYR A 37 -7.38 -6.88 -15.39
N LEU A 38 -7.51 -7.76 -14.41
CA LEU A 38 -7.24 -7.47 -13.01
C LEU A 38 -5.74 -7.63 -12.74
N THR A 39 -5.12 -6.53 -12.36
CA THR A 39 -3.71 -6.47 -11.96
C THR A 39 -3.58 -6.56 -10.44
N VAL A 40 -2.40 -6.98 -10.00
CA VAL A 40 -1.99 -6.82 -8.59
C VAL A 40 -1.88 -5.35 -8.21
N THR A 41 -1.90 -5.07 -6.90
CA THR A 41 -1.51 -3.76 -6.38
C THR A 41 0.01 -3.54 -6.53
N PRO A 42 0.51 -2.28 -6.53
CA PRO A 42 1.94 -1.99 -6.57
C PRO A 42 2.76 -2.71 -5.49
N ILE A 43 2.26 -2.77 -4.25
CA ILE A 43 2.92 -3.50 -3.16
C ILE A 43 2.97 -5.00 -3.45
N GLU A 44 1.86 -5.59 -3.90
CA GLU A 44 1.82 -7.01 -4.27
C GLU A 44 2.76 -7.32 -5.44
N ALA A 45 2.86 -6.46 -6.45
CA ALA A 45 3.75 -6.62 -7.59
C ALA A 45 5.23 -6.72 -7.17
N VAL A 46 5.68 -5.80 -6.32
CA VAL A 46 7.04 -5.82 -5.76
C VAL A 46 7.25 -7.09 -4.95
N ASN A 47 6.29 -7.48 -4.11
CA ASN A 47 6.38 -8.70 -3.30
C ASN A 47 6.45 -9.97 -4.17
N LEU A 48 5.75 -10.00 -5.30
CA LEU A 48 5.81 -11.13 -6.24
C LEU A 48 7.20 -11.29 -6.84
N VAL A 49 7.85 -10.21 -7.26
CA VAL A 49 9.22 -10.25 -7.80
C VAL A 49 10.23 -10.67 -6.73
N ILE A 50 10.16 -10.11 -5.52
CA ILE A 50 11.00 -10.52 -4.39
C ILE A 50 10.78 -12.00 -4.05
N SER A 51 9.53 -12.46 -4.04
CA SER A 51 9.22 -13.87 -3.78
C SER A 51 9.75 -14.79 -4.87
N ALA A 52 9.69 -14.37 -6.14
CA ALA A 52 10.26 -15.10 -7.26
C ALA A 52 11.79 -15.20 -7.12
N LEU A 53 12.48 -14.09 -6.83
CA LEU A 53 13.93 -14.07 -6.56
C LEU A 53 14.36 -15.04 -5.45
N HIS A 54 13.56 -15.16 -4.39
CA HIS A 54 13.84 -16.08 -3.29
C HIS A 54 13.58 -17.56 -3.63
N ARG A 55 12.66 -17.85 -4.56
CA ARG A 55 12.35 -19.23 -4.97
C ARG A 55 13.33 -19.74 -6.01
N ASP A 56 13.50 -18.97 -7.08
CA ASP A 56 14.43 -19.24 -8.17
C ASP A 56 14.76 -17.92 -8.89
N ALA A 57 15.99 -17.44 -8.74
CA ALA A 57 16.43 -16.21 -9.39
C ALA A 57 16.43 -16.31 -10.93
N GLY A 58 16.46 -17.53 -11.50
CA GLY A 58 16.42 -17.74 -12.94
C GLY A 58 15.07 -17.39 -13.59
N ASP A 59 13.99 -17.36 -12.80
CA ASP A 59 12.63 -17.02 -13.27
C ASP A 59 12.36 -15.50 -13.31
N VAL A 60 13.33 -14.68 -12.87
CA VAL A 60 13.22 -13.23 -12.82
C VAL A 60 14.15 -12.60 -13.87
N THR A 61 13.57 -11.78 -14.74
CA THR A 61 14.30 -11.06 -15.78
C THR A 61 14.70 -9.65 -15.33
N GLY A 62 15.62 -9.01 -16.04
CA GLY A 62 15.96 -7.61 -15.80
C GLY A 62 14.74 -6.66 -15.91
N GLU A 63 13.83 -6.92 -16.86
CA GLU A 63 12.59 -6.15 -17.01
C GLU A 63 11.70 -6.26 -15.77
N ASP A 64 11.64 -7.43 -15.12
CA ASP A 64 10.85 -7.60 -13.88
C ASP A 64 11.43 -6.76 -12.73
N LEU A 65 12.76 -6.64 -12.68
CA LEU A 65 13.44 -5.81 -11.68
C LEU A 65 13.18 -4.32 -11.93
N ASP A 66 13.29 -3.88 -13.18
CA ASP A 66 13.03 -2.49 -13.56
C ASP A 66 11.57 -2.11 -13.30
N ASP A 67 10.63 -3.00 -13.62
CA ASP A 67 9.20 -2.83 -13.33
C ASP A 67 8.93 -2.77 -11.82
N ALA A 68 9.55 -3.64 -11.02
CA ALA A 68 9.41 -3.61 -9.57
C ALA A 68 9.99 -2.31 -8.98
N LEU A 69 11.16 -1.86 -9.46
CA LEU A 69 11.79 -0.61 -9.02
C LEU A 69 10.96 0.61 -9.39
N LEU A 70 10.36 0.62 -10.59
CA LEU A 70 9.43 1.66 -11.04
C LEU A 70 8.23 1.78 -10.09
N LEU A 71 7.67 0.64 -9.66
CA LEU A 71 6.49 0.58 -8.80
C LEU A 71 6.76 0.88 -7.33
N LEU A 72 8.02 0.87 -6.87
CA LEU A 72 8.38 1.12 -5.46
C LEU A 72 7.88 2.47 -4.93
N GLY A 73 7.87 3.51 -5.77
CA GLY A 73 7.36 4.83 -5.38
C GLY A 73 5.90 4.76 -4.98
N ARG A 74 5.06 4.23 -5.88
CA ARG A 74 3.62 4.06 -5.66
C ARG A 74 3.32 3.07 -4.54
N ALA A 75 4.08 1.97 -4.44
CA ALA A 75 3.96 1.01 -3.34
C ALA A 75 4.21 1.65 -1.95
N ARG A 76 5.15 2.60 -1.85
CA ARG A 76 5.38 3.35 -0.60
C ARG A 76 4.24 4.32 -0.29
N GLU A 77 3.71 5.00 -1.32
CA GLU A 77 2.55 5.90 -1.17
C GLU A 77 1.30 5.14 -0.71
N ASP A 78 1.05 3.95 -1.28
CA ASP A 78 -0.04 3.06 -0.85
C ASP A 78 0.15 2.63 0.62
N LEU A 79 1.37 2.26 1.01
CA LEU A 79 1.67 1.84 2.38
C LEU A 79 1.52 2.99 3.39
N ASP A 80 2.01 4.18 3.05
CA ASP A 80 1.83 5.39 3.87
C ASP A 80 0.34 5.70 4.06
N SER A 81 -0.46 5.55 3.00
CA SER A 81 -1.91 5.77 3.03
C SER A 81 -2.63 4.74 3.91
N HIS A 82 -2.28 3.45 3.78
CA HIS A 82 -2.81 2.40 4.65
C HIS A 82 -2.41 2.61 6.12
N GLU A 83 -1.16 2.99 6.38
CA GLU A 83 -0.71 3.28 7.74
C GLU A 83 -1.51 4.43 8.36
N LEU A 84 -1.72 5.51 7.59
CA LEU A 84 -2.50 6.66 8.03
C LEU A 84 -3.96 6.28 8.35
N GLU A 85 -4.61 5.49 7.49
CA GLU A 85 -5.97 5.00 7.70
C GLU A 85 -6.08 4.12 8.94
N LEU A 86 -5.13 3.19 9.13
CA LEU A 86 -5.11 2.31 10.31
C LEU A 86 -4.93 3.11 11.61
N VAL A 87 -4.03 4.10 11.62
CA VAL A 87 -3.82 4.96 12.79
C VAL A 87 -5.08 5.74 13.13
N ASP A 88 -5.74 6.33 12.13
CA ASP A 88 -6.98 7.08 12.35
C ASP A 88 -8.12 6.20 12.84
N ARG A 89 -8.32 5.01 12.26
CA ARG A 89 -9.35 4.07 12.76
C ARG A 89 -9.06 3.64 14.19
N ALA A 90 -7.80 3.31 14.51
CA ALA A 90 -7.40 2.98 15.87
C ALA A 90 -7.72 4.13 16.84
N ARG A 91 -7.44 5.37 16.43
CA ARG A 91 -7.60 6.58 17.24
C ARG A 91 -9.04 7.06 17.41
N LEU A 92 -9.81 7.09 16.31
CA LEU A 92 -11.10 7.76 16.20
C LEU A 92 -12.27 6.79 16.37
N GLN A 93 -12.10 5.53 15.97
CA GLN A 93 -13.17 4.52 16.06
C GLN A 93 -12.97 3.58 17.23
N HIS A 94 -11.71 3.26 17.57
CA HIS A 94 -11.39 2.34 18.66
C HIS A 94 -10.79 3.02 19.90
N GLY A 95 -10.77 4.36 19.93
CA GLY A 95 -10.37 5.14 21.11
C GLY A 95 -8.93 4.94 21.59
N ARG A 96 -8.05 4.30 20.79
CA ARG A 96 -6.67 4.02 21.18
C ARG A 96 -5.91 5.31 21.46
N THR A 97 -5.11 5.33 22.52
CA THR A 97 -4.26 6.49 22.82
C THR A 97 -3.03 6.55 21.93
N TRP A 98 -2.40 7.73 21.80
CA TRP A 98 -1.14 7.85 21.07
C TRP A 98 0.00 7.00 21.64
N LYS A 99 -0.03 6.75 22.96
CA LYS A 99 0.92 5.84 23.62
C LYS A 99 0.73 4.40 23.12
N GLN A 100 -0.52 3.90 23.13
CA GLN A 100 -0.85 2.55 22.64
C GLN A 100 -0.55 2.36 21.15
N VAL A 101 -0.76 3.42 20.34
CA VAL A 101 -0.38 3.41 18.92
C VAL A 101 1.16 3.32 18.79
N GLY A 102 1.91 4.12 19.55
CA GLY A 102 3.38 4.08 19.55
C GLY A 102 3.95 2.71 19.92
N GLU A 103 3.42 2.13 21.00
CA GLU A 103 3.77 0.77 21.47
C GLU A 103 3.60 -0.28 20.36
N THR A 104 2.58 -0.13 19.49
CA THR A 104 2.29 -1.09 18.41
C THR A 104 3.15 -0.86 17.17
N VAL A 105 3.37 0.41 16.76
CA VAL A 105 3.99 0.74 15.48
C VAL A 105 5.52 0.74 15.54
N ALA A 106 6.10 1.19 16.65
CA ALA A 106 7.54 1.37 16.77
C ALA A 106 8.20 0.37 17.73
N GLY A 107 7.41 -0.46 18.42
CA GLY A 107 7.89 -1.29 19.53
C GLY A 107 8.41 -0.47 20.71
N ASP A 108 8.25 0.86 20.68
CA ASP A 108 8.70 1.79 21.68
C ASP A 108 7.53 2.65 22.15
N ALA A 109 7.36 2.79 23.45
CA ALA A 109 6.16 3.34 24.07
C ALA A 109 6.08 4.89 24.01
N ASP A 110 6.83 5.51 23.09
CA ASP A 110 6.92 6.96 23.00
C ASP A 110 5.78 7.57 22.18
N ARG A 111 4.86 8.20 22.91
CA ARG A 111 3.79 9.04 22.38
C ARG A 111 4.27 10.08 21.37
N ARG A 112 5.40 10.76 21.63
CA ARG A 112 5.86 11.89 20.80
C ARG A 112 6.34 11.41 19.44
N THR A 113 7.02 10.26 19.41
CA THR A 113 7.43 9.58 18.18
C THR A 113 6.22 9.20 17.33
N ALA A 114 5.18 8.60 17.92
CA ALA A 114 3.95 8.24 17.20
C ALA A 114 3.25 9.46 16.59
N GLN A 115 3.12 10.56 17.34
CA GLN A 115 2.52 11.81 16.85
C GLN A 115 3.35 12.45 15.72
N THR A 116 4.68 12.44 15.85
CA THR A 116 5.58 12.98 14.82
C THR A 116 5.49 12.17 13.53
N ARG A 117 5.47 10.85 13.65
CA ARG A 117 5.28 9.94 12.50
C ARG A 117 3.94 10.18 11.82
N TYR A 118 2.86 10.29 12.59
CA TYR A 118 1.53 10.61 12.06
C TYR A 118 1.50 11.96 11.33
N SER A 119 2.11 13.00 11.89
CA SER A 119 2.21 14.31 11.20
C SER A 119 2.90 14.16 9.84
N ARG A 120 4.03 13.46 9.80
CA ARG A 120 4.78 13.22 8.55
C ARG A 120 4.01 12.35 7.54
N LEU A 121 3.17 11.42 8.01
CA LEU A 121 2.27 10.66 7.12
C LEU A 121 1.23 11.59 6.50
N ARG A 122 0.57 12.44 7.30
CA ARG A 122 -0.38 13.43 6.77
C ARG A 122 0.22 14.38 5.75
N ASP A 123 1.46 14.84 6.00
CA ASP A 123 2.17 15.72 5.07
C ASP A 123 2.47 15.04 3.74
N ARG A 124 2.69 13.71 3.74
CA ARG A 124 2.97 12.89 2.56
C ARG A 124 1.73 12.41 1.81
N THR A 125 0.56 12.42 2.45
CA THR A 125 -0.71 11.97 1.84
C THR A 125 -1.71 13.13 1.72
N PRO A 126 -1.41 14.16 0.89
CA PRO A 126 -2.32 15.29 0.69
C PRO A 126 -3.62 14.82 0.01
N GLY A 127 -4.77 15.18 0.59
CA GLY A 127 -6.10 14.81 0.07
C GLY A 127 -6.78 13.66 0.83
N TYR A 128 -6.06 12.96 1.71
CA TYR A 128 -6.69 12.02 2.62
C TYR A 128 -7.55 12.76 3.66
N ALA A 129 -8.80 12.29 3.82
CA ALA A 129 -9.74 12.78 4.82
C ALA A 129 -9.95 11.71 5.89
N PRO A 130 -9.72 12.01 7.19
CA PRO A 130 -9.94 11.07 8.26
C PRO A 130 -11.40 10.57 8.30
N PRO A 131 -11.63 9.30 8.68
CA PRO A 131 -12.98 8.80 8.90
C PRO A 131 -13.66 9.60 10.02
N ALA A 132 -14.97 9.80 9.90
CA ALA A 132 -15.75 10.43 10.95
C ALA A 132 -15.60 9.64 12.27
N PRO A 133 -15.45 10.30 13.42
CA PRO A 133 -15.47 9.63 14.71
C PRO A 133 -16.83 8.94 14.90
N HIS A 134 -16.85 7.78 15.58
CA HIS A 134 -18.11 7.17 15.97
C HIS A 134 -18.89 8.15 16.85
N GLN A 135 -19.99 8.70 16.32
CA GLN A 135 -20.99 9.34 17.14
C GLN A 135 -21.71 8.22 17.89
N GLU A 136 -21.40 8.04 19.18
CA GLU A 136 -22.29 7.28 20.04
C GLU A 136 -23.67 7.92 19.95
N ALA A 137 -24.66 7.15 19.51
CA ALA A 137 -26.04 7.57 19.49
C ALA A 137 -26.45 7.85 20.95
N VAL A 138 -26.45 9.12 21.34
CA VAL A 138 -27.09 9.58 22.57
C VAL A 138 -28.57 9.26 22.41
N THR A 139 -28.98 8.12 22.93
CA THR A 139 -30.40 7.78 23.05
C THR A 139 -30.92 8.53 24.28
N PRO A 140 -31.94 9.38 24.14
CA PRO A 140 -32.46 10.20 25.23
C PRO A 140 -33.13 9.38 26.35
#